data_AF-A0A0W0RRL4-F1
#
_entry.id   AF-A0A0W0RRL4-F1
#
_cell.length_a   1.000
_cell.length_b   1.000
_cell.length_c   1.000
_cell.angle_alpha   90.00
_cell.angle_beta   90.00
_cell.angle_gamma   90.00
#
_symmetry.space_group_name_H-M   'P 1'
#
loop_
_entity.id
_entity.type
_entity.pdbx_description
1 polymer ?
#
loop_
_entity_poly.entity_id
_entity_poly.type
_entity_poly.pdbx_seq_one_letter_code
_entity_poly.pdbx_strand_id
1 'polypeptide(L)' 'MLENFHGCFDSEVDFAKQLFDECYAHQLPDNLYYYFDYEAFARDLFISNYCSVDVNGQIYVFSSY' A
#
# COMPACT_ATOMS: atom_id res chain seq x y z
N MET A 1 -15.64 1.51 11.21
CA MET A 1 -14.34 1.23 11.87
C MET A 1 -13.69 -0.03 11.33
N LEU A 2 -14.37 -1.19 11.32
CA LEU A 2 -13.89 -2.39 10.61
C LEU A 2 -13.98 -2.28 9.08
N GLU A 3 -14.94 -1.53 8.55
CA GLU A 3 -15.11 -1.37 7.09
C GLU A 3 -13.96 -0.64 6.39
N ASN A 4 -13.18 0.15 7.16
CA ASN A 4 -12.03 0.88 6.63
C ASN A 4 -10.72 0.10 6.80
N PHE A 5 -10.74 -1.08 7.43
CA PHE A 5 -9.53 -1.85 7.70
C PHE A 5 -9.12 -2.67 6.47
N HIS A 6 -7.86 -2.50 6.05
CA HIS A 6 -7.32 -3.16 4.84
C HIS A 6 -6.39 -4.33 5.15
N GLY A 7 -6.00 -4.52 6.42
CA GLY A 7 -5.14 -5.62 6.82
C GLY A 7 -3.88 -5.17 7.53
N CYS A 8 -2.93 -6.10 7.53
CA CYS A 8 -1.78 -6.15 8.42
C CYS A 8 -0.56 -6.50 7.57
N PHE A 9 0.45 -5.62 7.56
CA PHE A 9 1.55 -5.62 6.58
C PHE A 9 2.88 -5.36 7.25
N ASP A 10 3.98 -5.89 6.70
CA ASP A 10 5.31 -5.71 7.29
C ASP A 10 5.78 -4.26 7.16
N SER A 11 5.28 -3.54 6.15
CA SER A 11 5.50 -2.11 5.95
C SER A 11 4.35 -1.45 5.17
N GLU A 12 4.31 -0.12 5.16
CA GLU A 12 3.46 0.66 4.25
C GLU A 12 3.75 0.35 2.77
N VAL A 13 5.01 0.01 2.45
CA VAL A 13 5.44 -0.35 1.09
C VAL A 13 4.85 -1.69 0.68
N ASP A 14 4.76 -2.66 1.59
CA ASP A 14 4.15 -3.96 1.30
C ASP A 14 2.65 -3.82 1.01
N PHE A 15 1.95 -2.98 1.76
CA PHE A 15 0.57 -2.61 1.43
C PHE A 15 0.47 -1.96 0.04
N ALA A 16 1.32 -0.97 -0.24
CA ALA A 16 1.31 -0.27 -1.52
C ALA A 16 1.59 -1.22 -2.70
N LYS A 17 2.49 -2.18 -2.52
CA LYS A 17 2.78 -3.21 -3.51
C LYS A 17 1.58 -4.14 -3.74
N GLN A 18 0.94 -4.63 -2.69
CA GLN A 18 -0.27 -5.47 -2.84
C GLN A 18 -1.38 -4.70 -3.57
N LEU A 19 -1.65 -3.45 -3.15
CA LEU A 19 -2.66 -2.61 -3.80
C LEU A 19 -2.33 -2.40 -5.29
N PHE A 20 -1.05 -2.20 -5.60
CA PHE A 20 -0.59 -2.02 -6.95
C PHE A 20 -0.76 -3.28 -7.80
N ASP A 21 -0.40 -4.44 -7.26
CA ASP A 21 -0.57 -5.73 -7.91
C ASP A 21 -2.04 -6.03 -8.22
N GLU A 22 -2.94 -5.71 -7.29
CA GLU A 22 -4.39 -5.92 -7.44
C GLU A 22 -5.02 -4.96 -8.47
N CYS A 23 -4.59 -3.69 -8.50
CA CYS A 23 -5.30 -2.64 -9.25
C CYS A 23 -4.61 -2.19 -10.55
N TYR A 24 -3.28 -2.27 -10.63
CA TYR A 24 -2.51 -1.58 -11.68
C TYR A 24 -1.51 -2.49 -12.41
N ALA A 25 -1.04 -3.59 -11.80
CA ALA A 25 0.00 -4.42 -12.42
C ALA A 25 -0.37 -4.93 -13.82
N HIS A 26 -1.65 -5.24 -14.06
CA HIS A 26 -2.15 -5.67 -15.37
C HIS A 26 -2.09 -4.59 -16.47
N GLN A 27 -1.82 -3.33 -16.10
CA GLN A 27 -1.72 -2.19 -17.01
C GLN A 27 -0.27 -1.89 -17.40
N LEU A 28 0.70 -2.48 -16.71
CA LEU A 28 2.11 -2.29 -16.97
C LEU A 28 2.69 -3.45 -17.79
N PRO A 29 3.51 -3.16 -18.81
CA PRO A 29 4.37 -4.16 -19.41
C PRO A 29 5.27 -4.83 -18.37
N ASP A 30 5.43 -6.16 -18.44
CA ASP A 30 6.20 -6.97 -17.48
C ASP A 30 7.62 -6.43 -17.24
N ASN A 31 8.25 -5.88 -18.28
CA ASN A 31 9.61 -5.34 -18.20
C ASN A 31 9.71 -4.02 -17.43
N LEU A 32 8.60 -3.31 -17.21
CA LEU A 32 8.56 -2.06 -16.43
C LEU A 32 8.18 -2.29 -14.96
N TYR A 33 7.57 -3.43 -14.63
CA TYR A 33 7.14 -3.76 -13.28
C TYR A 33 8.27 -3.64 -12.25
N TYR A 34 9.48 -4.09 -12.60
CA TYR A 34 10.66 -4.05 -11.73
C TYR A 34 11.25 -2.66 -11.49
N TYR A 35 10.81 -1.65 -12.25
CA TYR A 35 11.30 -0.27 -12.13
C TYR A 35 10.30 0.65 -11.43
N PHE A 36 9.15 0.13 -11.00
CA PHE A 36 8.17 0.94 -10.31
C PHE A 36 8.66 1.32 -8.91
N ASP A 37 8.56 2.61 -8.57
CA ASP A 37 9.00 3.15 -7.29
C ASP A 37 7.89 2.99 -6.24
N TYR A 38 7.87 1.84 -5.58
CA TYR A 38 6.89 1.51 -4.56
C TYR A 38 7.01 2.39 -3.30
N GLU A 39 8.19 2.94 -3.00
CA GLU A 39 8.35 3.83 -1.84
C GLU A 39 7.69 5.19 -2.07
N ALA A 40 7.90 5.77 -3.25
CA ALA A 40 7.23 7.01 -3.64
C ALA A 40 5.70 6.82 -3.68
N PHE A 41 5.25 5.69 -4.24
CA PHE A 41 3.82 5.37 -4.28
C PHE A 41 3.21 5.19 -2.89
N ALA A 42 3.86 4.43 -2.00
CA ALA A 42 3.42 4.26 -0.62
C ALA A 42 3.30 5.61 0.09
N ARG A 43 4.33 6.46 0.00
CA ARG A 43 4.32 7.79 0.61
C ARG A 43 3.10 8.60 0.18
N ASP A 44 2.80 8.65 -1.10
CA ASP A 44 1.67 9.44 -1.62
C ASP A 44 0.31 8.89 -1.15
N LEU A 45 0.17 7.56 -1.05
CA LEU A 45 -1.02 6.90 -0.49
C LEU A 45 -1.26 7.28 0.97
N PHE A 46 -0.22 7.26 1.80
CA PHE A 46 -0.33 7.54 3.24
C PHE A 46 -0.34 9.02 3.61
N ILE A 47 -0.04 9.92 2.66
CA ILE A 47 -0.28 11.37 2.82
C ILE A 47 -1.78 11.69 2.78
N SER A 48 -2.56 10.95 1.98
CA SER A 48 -3.88 11.44 1.55
C SER A 48 -5.02 10.43 1.73
N ASN A 49 -4.78 9.15 1.44
CA ASN A 49 -5.84 8.17 1.22
C ASN A 49 -5.92 7.11 2.33
N TYR A 50 -4.79 6.84 2.98
CA TYR A 50 -4.66 5.82 4.01
C TYR A 50 -3.95 6.35 5.25
N CYS A 51 -4.18 5.71 6.37
CA CYS A 51 -3.42 5.88 7.59
C CYS A 51 -2.97 4.51 8.11
N SER A 52 -1.87 4.52 8.88
CA SER A 52 -1.27 3.30 9.38
C SER A 52 -0.96 3.41 10.88
N VAL A 53 -0.97 2.26 11.56
CA VAL A 53 -0.57 2.16 12.97
C VAL A 53 0.41 1.00 13.12
N ASP A 54 1.59 1.27 13.67
CA ASP A 54 2.55 0.24 14.07
C ASP A 54 2.14 -0.38 15.41
N VAL A 55 1.94 -1.69 15.41
CA VAL A 55 1.76 -2.49 16.61
C VAL A 55 2.76 -3.64 16.60
N ASN A 56 3.83 -3.50 17.38
CA ASN A 56 4.91 -4.48 17.54
C ASN A 56 5.65 -4.82 16.22
N GLY A 57 5.92 -3.81 15.38
CA GLY A 57 6.64 -3.98 14.12
C GLY A 57 5.76 -4.44 12.97
N GLN A 58 4.44 -4.30 13.10
CA GLN A 58 3.47 -4.70 12.10
C GLN A 58 2.52 -3.55 11.84
N ILE A 59 2.30 -3.24 10.57
CA ILE A 59 1.56 -2.07 10.11
C ILE A 59 0.10 -2.45 9.83
N TYR A 60 -0.82 -1.82 10.57
CA TYR A 60 -2.25 -1.97 10.38
C TYR A 60 -2.76 -0.78 9.55
N VAL A 61 -3.34 -1.06 8.39
CA VAL A 61 -3.71 -0.03 7.41
C VAL A 61 -5.22 0.20 7.40
N PHE A 62 -5.61 1.49 7.39
CA PHE A 62 -6.99 1.93 7.31
C PHE A 62 -7.16 3.00 6.23
N SER A 63 -8.34 3.07 5.60
CA SER A 63 -8.70 4.19 4.73
C SER A 63 -9.12 5.42 5.52
N SER A 64 -8.76 6.60 5.00
CA SER A 64 -8.92 7.90 5.68
C SER A 64 -10.30 8.58 5.49
N TYR A 65 -11.31 7.87 4.98
CA TYR A 65 -12.64 8.41 4.65
C TYR A 65 -13.70 8.13 5.73
#